data_AF-A0A971W6T3-F1
#
_entry.id   AF-A0A971W6T3-F1
#
_cell.length_a   1.000
_cell.length_b   1.000
_cell.length_c   1.000
_cell.angle_alpha   90.00
_cell.angle_beta   90.00
_cell.angle_gamma   90.00
#
_symmetry.space_group_name_H-M   'P 1'
#
loop_
_entity.id
_entity.type
_entity.pdbx_description
1 polymer ?
#
loop_
_entity_poly.entity_id
_entity_poly.type
_entity_poly.pdbx_seq_one_letter_code
_entity_poly.pdbx_strand_id
1 'polypeptide(L)'
;LDAPTVYALQLHDRVGYVAINSFGSDTASELENYVKAMDMDADQWILDLRGNSGGYLYTAAEVAGYFINAGNMVTMRQKDEWLELPVVPQAARINEPLILLVDSNSASAAELLAAALKDYRRALLVGETTYGKATMQQGFTLSNGHILLLTTAEGYSPLGNKIHRQGVEPDLKVKAEEALDAARLLLSQPVGGSSHAYITVEGGKCLIDLTLARSDEFWESWLSITQNLDSMAVECDIASAMHTVILSRADIARRWPVFYPDYRLAGEYHNLDRAQAVSLEINGLPDNWAEVKSAFELLDGQSGERIPFDIAVQGTSITLEPLGPLNGQEYWLLWHGVPFAHAPSDPLPPAIVILRYSN
;
A
#
# COMPACT_ATOMS: atom_id res chain seq x y z
N LEU A 1 6.73 -33.64 -12.00
CA LEU A 1 5.96 -32.40 -12.21
C LEU A 1 6.27 -31.56 -11.00
N ASP A 2 7.22 -30.65 -11.15
CA ASP A 2 7.50 -29.67 -10.12
C ASP A 2 6.25 -28.79 -9.95
N ALA A 3 6.00 -28.33 -8.72
CA ALA A 3 4.87 -27.46 -8.45
C ALA A 3 5.07 -26.14 -9.21
N PRO A 4 4.00 -25.54 -9.79
CA PRO A 4 4.12 -24.28 -10.50
C PRO A 4 4.69 -23.22 -9.57
N THR A 5 5.67 -22.48 -10.08
CA THR A 5 6.39 -21.47 -9.32
C THR A 5 5.80 -20.08 -9.50
N VAL A 6 5.07 -19.89 -10.60
CA VAL A 6 4.41 -18.62 -10.97
C VAL A 6 2.90 -18.77 -10.94
N TYR A 7 2.25 -17.85 -10.23
CA TYR A 7 0.80 -17.65 -10.25
C TYR A 7 0.52 -16.26 -10.80
N ALA A 8 -0.42 -16.13 -11.73
CA ALA A 8 -0.78 -14.82 -12.27
C ALA A 8 -2.28 -14.65 -12.41
N LEU A 9 -2.75 -13.42 -12.24
CA LEU A 9 -4.14 -13.03 -12.48
C LEU A 9 -4.22 -11.57 -12.94
N GLN A 10 -5.20 -11.28 -13.78
CA GLN A 10 -5.57 -9.91 -14.11
C GLN A 10 -6.46 -9.38 -12.99
N LEU A 11 -6.04 -8.32 -12.32
CA LEU A 11 -6.83 -7.59 -11.34
C LEU A 11 -7.71 -6.54 -12.05
N HIS A 12 -8.59 -5.89 -11.26
CA HIS A 12 -9.32 -4.71 -11.71
C HIS A 12 -8.33 -3.60 -12.16
N ASP A 13 -8.84 -2.62 -12.92
CA ASP A 13 -8.07 -1.45 -13.38
C ASP A 13 -6.84 -1.80 -14.23
N ARG A 14 -6.89 -2.92 -14.95
CA ARG A 14 -5.84 -3.34 -15.89
C ARG A 14 -4.49 -3.57 -15.21
N VAL A 15 -4.51 -4.09 -13.99
CA VAL A 15 -3.30 -4.45 -13.24
C VAL A 15 -2.99 -5.94 -13.44
N GLY A 16 -1.83 -6.24 -14.02
CA GLY A 16 -1.29 -7.60 -14.09
C GLY A 16 -0.63 -7.99 -12.76
N TYR A 17 -1.15 -9.00 -12.06
CA TYR A 17 -0.54 -9.52 -10.84
C TYR A 17 0.17 -10.83 -11.12
N VAL A 18 1.42 -10.94 -10.67
CA VAL A 18 2.27 -12.12 -10.79
C VAL A 18 2.92 -12.39 -9.44
N ALA A 19 2.68 -13.56 -8.87
CA ALA A 19 3.41 -14.08 -7.72
C ALA A 19 4.43 -15.12 -8.15
N ILE A 20 5.66 -15.00 -7.66
CA ILE A 20 6.71 -15.99 -7.83
C ILE A 20 7.08 -16.51 -6.45
N ASN A 21 6.77 -17.78 -6.17
CA ASN A 21 6.96 -18.37 -4.83
C ASN A 21 8.35 -18.99 -4.63
N SER A 22 9.05 -19.31 -5.72
CA SER A 22 10.44 -19.77 -5.73
C SER A 22 11.02 -19.66 -7.15
N PHE A 23 12.35 -19.60 -7.28
CA PHE A 23 13.02 -19.64 -8.58
C PHE A 23 13.44 -21.08 -8.93
N GLY A 24 12.58 -21.79 -9.65
CA GLY A 24 12.83 -23.11 -10.24
C GLY A 24 13.37 -23.01 -11.67
N SER A 25 13.70 -24.15 -12.31
CA SER A 25 14.26 -24.14 -13.68
C SER A 25 13.29 -23.56 -14.71
N ASP A 26 11.99 -23.71 -14.46
CA ASP A 26 10.95 -23.41 -15.45
C ASP A 26 10.29 -22.04 -15.21
N THR A 27 10.61 -21.36 -14.09
CA THR A 27 9.97 -20.11 -13.64
C THR A 27 10.01 -19.01 -14.70
N ALA A 28 11.14 -18.85 -15.41
CA ALA A 28 11.27 -17.82 -16.44
C ALA A 28 10.34 -18.09 -17.63
N SER A 29 10.16 -19.36 -18.01
CA SER A 29 9.23 -19.77 -19.08
C SER A 29 7.77 -19.69 -18.64
N GLU A 30 7.48 -20.05 -17.39
CA GLU A 30 6.15 -19.88 -16.80
C GLU A 30 5.74 -18.40 -16.81
N LEU A 31 6.64 -17.50 -16.39
CA LEU A 31 6.42 -16.06 -16.45
C LEU A 31 6.17 -15.58 -17.88
N GLU A 32 6.96 -16.02 -18.85
CA GLU A 32 6.80 -15.62 -20.26
C GLU A 32 5.38 -15.85 -20.78
N ASN A 33 4.80 -17.01 -20.43
CA ASN A 33 3.46 -17.39 -20.86
C ASN A 33 2.39 -16.42 -20.33
N TYR A 34 2.51 -16.00 -19.07
CA TYR A 34 1.59 -15.05 -18.47
C TYR A 34 1.78 -13.64 -19.00
N VAL A 35 3.03 -13.18 -19.16
CA VAL A 35 3.32 -11.87 -19.76
C VAL A 35 2.70 -11.77 -21.15
N LYS A 36 2.92 -12.77 -22.01
CA LYS A 36 2.32 -12.79 -23.36
C LYS A 36 0.78 -12.86 -23.34
N ALA A 37 0.20 -13.52 -22.34
CA ALA A 37 -1.26 -13.64 -22.23
C ALA A 37 -1.91 -12.33 -21.77
N MET A 38 -1.21 -11.51 -20.98
CA MET A 38 -1.73 -10.25 -20.40
C MET A 38 -1.21 -9.00 -21.12
N ASP A 39 -0.28 -9.14 -22.07
CA ASP A 39 0.48 -8.05 -22.73
C ASP A 39 -0.39 -6.93 -23.31
N MET A 40 -1.63 -7.23 -23.75
CA MET A 40 -2.54 -6.21 -24.30
C MET A 40 -3.54 -5.63 -23.28
N ASP A 41 -3.67 -6.26 -22.11
CA ASP A 41 -4.73 -5.95 -21.15
C ASP A 41 -4.21 -5.32 -19.86
N ALA A 42 -2.91 -5.44 -19.55
CA ALA A 42 -2.27 -4.87 -18.37
C ALA A 42 -1.48 -3.60 -18.68
N ASP A 43 -1.86 -2.48 -18.05
CA ASP A 43 -1.17 -1.19 -18.18
C ASP A 43 -0.22 -0.90 -17.00
N GLN A 44 -0.29 -1.75 -15.96
CA GLN A 44 0.48 -1.66 -14.72
C GLN A 44 0.65 -3.06 -14.12
N TRP A 45 1.70 -3.27 -13.33
CA TRP A 45 2.04 -4.60 -12.82
C TRP A 45 2.37 -4.62 -11.33
N ILE A 46 2.00 -5.73 -10.68
CA ILE A 46 2.44 -6.11 -9.35
C ILE A 46 3.20 -7.43 -9.45
N LEU A 47 4.47 -7.41 -9.07
CA LEU A 47 5.28 -8.62 -8.87
C LEU A 47 5.32 -8.91 -7.37
N ASP A 48 4.89 -10.10 -6.96
CA ASP A 48 4.81 -10.52 -5.57
C ASP A 48 5.88 -11.59 -5.26
N LEU A 49 6.83 -11.22 -4.40
CA LEU A 49 7.88 -12.09 -3.89
C LEU A 49 7.73 -12.36 -2.38
N ARG A 50 6.59 -12.01 -1.77
CA ARG A 50 6.31 -12.34 -0.37
C ARG A 50 6.35 -13.86 -0.19
N GLY A 51 7.00 -14.34 0.85
CA GLY A 51 7.19 -15.78 1.10
C GLY A 51 8.23 -16.47 0.19
N ASN A 52 8.80 -15.78 -0.80
CA ASN A 52 9.77 -16.38 -1.71
C ASN A 52 11.15 -16.54 -1.06
N SER A 53 11.47 -17.78 -0.64
CA SER A 53 12.76 -18.10 0.01
C SER A 53 13.98 -18.14 -0.93
N GLY A 54 13.80 -17.84 -2.22
CA GLY A 54 14.82 -17.82 -3.26
C GLY A 54 14.72 -19.01 -4.22
N GLY A 55 15.88 -19.48 -4.67
CA GLY A 55 16.00 -20.54 -5.66
C GLY A 55 17.23 -20.34 -6.56
N TYR A 56 17.14 -20.76 -7.81
CA TYR A 56 18.23 -20.63 -8.76
C TYR A 56 18.51 -19.16 -9.10
N LEU A 57 19.75 -18.74 -8.85
CA LEU A 57 20.19 -17.37 -9.10
C LEU A 57 20.13 -16.98 -10.58
N TYR A 58 20.45 -17.92 -11.48
CA TYR A 58 20.38 -17.68 -12.92
C TYR A 58 18.95 -17.43 -13.38
N THR A 59 17.97 -18.20 -12.88
CA THR A 59 16.56 -17.99 -13.14
C THR A 59 16.10 -16.62 -12.65
N ALA A 60 16.57 -16.14 -11.49
CA ALA A 60 16.27 -14.77 -11.06
C ALA A 60 16.85 -13.72 -12.04
N ALA A 61 18.00 -13.98 -12.66
CA ALA A 61 18.58 -13.10 -13.69
C ALA A 61 17.78 -13.12 -15.01
N GLU A 62 17.17 -14.26 -15.36
CA GLU A 62 16.20 -14.37 -16.45
C GLU A 62 14.92 -13.59 -16.14
N VAL A 63 14.38 -13.73 -14.92
CA VAL A 63 13.21 -12.97 -14.45
C VAL A 63 13.51 -11.46 -14.46
N ALA A 64 14.70 -11.04 -14.00
CA ALA A 64 15.12 -9.64 -14.06
C ALA A 64 15.08 -9.07 -15.50
N GLY A 65 15.31 -9.92 -16.50
CA GLY A 65 15.36 -9.55 -17.91
C GLY A 65 14.02 -9.24 -18.55
N TYR A 66 12.90 -9.48 -17.87
CA TYR A 66 11.59 -8.95 -18.28
C TYR A 66 11.47 -7.45 -17.98
N PHE A 67 12.22 -6.95 -16.99
CA PHE A 67 12.05 -5.61 -16.42
C PHE A 67 13.26 -4.69 -16.68
N ILE A 68 14.48 -5.23 -16.70
CA ILE A 68 15.73 -4.48 -16.86
C ILE A 68 16.35 -4.79 -18.24
N ASN A 69 16.73 -3.75 -18.98
CA ASN A 69 17.22 -3.88 -20.37
C ASN A 69 18.66 -4.40 -20.46
N ALA A 70 19.54 -3.90 -19.60
CA ALA A 70 20.97 -4.21 -19.63
C ALA A 70 21.64 -3.88 -18.29
N GLY A 71 22.80 -4.49 -18.07
CA GLY A 71 23.62 -4.33 -16.88
C GLY A 71 23.55 -5.55 -15.96
N ASN A 72 23.95 -5.37 -14.71
CA ASN A 72 24.14 -6.47 -13.77
C ASN A 72 22.94 -6.62 -12.85
N MET A 73 22.50 -7.85 -12.61
CA MET A 73 21.51 -8.12 -11.56
C MET A 73 22.18 -8.10 -10.19
N VAL A 74 23.35 -8.73 -10.07
CA VAL A 74 24.06 -8.85 -8.80
C VAL A 74 25.57 -8.82 -9.02
N THR A 75 26.26 -8.19 -8.08
CA THR A 75 27.71 -8.26 -7.94
C THR A 75 28.05 -9.16 -6.76
N MET A 76 28.90 -10.15 -6.97
CA MET A 76 29.29 -11.15 -5.97
C MET A 76 30.73 -10.96 -5.56
N ARG A 77 31.00 -10.95 -4.26
CA ARG A 77 32.36 -10.95 -3.73
C ARG A 77 32.76 -12.34 -3.31
N GLN A 78 33.72 -12.93 -4.01
CA GLN A 78 34.30 -14.23 -3.70
C GLN A 78 35.78 -14.05 -3.34
N LYS A 79 36.10 -14.14 -2.05
CA LYS A 79 37.44 -13.81 -1.52
C LYS A 79 37.87 -12.38 -1.92
N ASP A 80 38.89 -12.26 -2.76
CA ASP A 80 39.44 -11.00 -3.27
C ASP A 80 38.96 -10.68 -4.70
N GLU A 81 38.11 -11.53 -5.27
CA GLU A 81 37.55 -11.36 -6.61
C GLU A 81 36.11 -10.85 -6.57
N TRP A 82 35.79 -9.99 -7.53
CA TRP A 82 34.44 -9.53 -7.80
C TRP A 82 33.95 -10.16 -9.10
N LEU A 83 32.79 -10.82 -9.02
CA LEU A 83 32.12 -11.45 -10.14
C LEU A 83 30.79 -10.75 -10.36
N GLU A 84 30.39 -10.61 -11.62
CA GLU A 84 29.12 -9.99 -11.98
C GLU A 84 28.23 -11.05 -12.62
N LEU A 85 26.95 -11.04 -12.24
CA LEU A 85 25.92 -11.79 -12.96
C LEU A 85 25.05 -10.77 -13.72
N PRO A 86 25.16 -10.72 -15.05
CA PRO A 86 24.33 -9.84 -15.85
C PRO A 86 22.85 -10.25 -15.77
N VAL A 87 21.98 -9.27 -16.00
CA VAL A 87 20.59 -9.54 -16.38
C VAL A 87 20.58 -10.34 -17.68
N VAL A 88 19.65 -11.28 -17.84
CA VAL A 88 19.46 -12.06 -19.07
C VAL A 88 18.24 -11.53 -19.81
N PRO A 89 18.39 -10.64 -20.83
CA PRO A 89 17.27 -9.97 -21.47
C PRO A 89 16.29 -10.94 -22.13
N GLN A 90 14.99 -10.65 -21.97
CA GLN A 90 13.91 -11.48 -22.50
C GLN A 90 13.27 -10.82 -23.73
N ALA A 91 12.66 -11.64 -24.59
CA ALA A 91 11.96 -11.16 -25.78
C ALA A 91 10.67 -10.40 -25.42
N ALA A 92 9.89 -10.92 -24.48
CA ALA A 92 8.77 -10.20 -23.88
C ALA A 92 9.28 -9.25 -22.79
N ARG A 93 8.66 -8.07 -22.68
CA ARG A 93 9.14 -6.98 -21.82
C ARG A 93 7.96 -6.37 -21.10
N ILE A 94 8.12 -6.10 -19.82
CA ILE A 94 7.22 -5.26 -19.04
C ILE A 94 7.94 -3.93 -18.84
N ASN A 95 7.42 -2.87 -19.45
CA ASN A 95 7.95 -1.50 -19.32
C ASN A 95 7.03 -0.58 -18.52
N GLU A 96 5.81 -1.05 -18.29
CA GLU A 96 4.73 -0.42 -17.54
C GLU A 96 5.14 -0.22 -16.06
N PRO A 97 4.45 0.68 -15.33
CA PRO A 97 4.66 0.85 -13.90
C PRO A 97 4.63 -0.49 -13.15
N LEU A 98 5.60 -0.69 -12.25
CA LEU A 98 5.79 -1.94 -11.53
C LEU A 98 5.90 -1.67 -10.03
N ILE A 99 5.09 -2.36 -9.24
CA ILE A 99 5.25 -2.48 -7.80
C ILE A 99 5.78 -3.88 -7.48
N LEU A 100 6.77 -3.95 -6.60
CA LEU A 100 7.33 -5.19 -6.09
C LEU A 100 6.92 -5.39 -4.63
N LEU A 101 6.20 -6.47 -4.34
CA LEU A 101 5.85 -6.85 -2.97
C LEU A 101 6.92 -7.74 -2.38
N VAL A 102 7.37 -7.41 -1.18
CA VAL A 102 8.36 -8.19 -0.42
C VAL A 102 7.94 -8.31 1.05
N ASP A 103 8.39 -9.37 1.70
CA ASP A 103 8.21 -9.56 3.13
C ASP A 103 9.50 -10.06 3.80
N SER A 104 9.44 -10.24 5.11
CA SER A 104 10.54 -10.80 5.91
C SER A 104 10.94 -12.24 5.51
N ASN A 105 10.16 -12.94 4.68
CA ASN A 105 10.47 -14.27 4.16
C ASN A 105 11.07 -14.23 2.74
N SER A 106 10.99 -13.10 2.04
CA SER A 106 11.70 -12.88 0.79
C SER A 106 13.22 -13.02 1.03
N ALA A 107 13.85 -14.04 0.44
CA ALA A 107 15.22 -14.41 0.77
C ALA A 107 16.06 -14.79 -0.46
N SER A 108 17.38 -14.67 -0.33
CA SER A 108 18.37 -15.15 -1.32
C SER A 108 18.14 -14.56 -2.73
N ALA A 109 17.92 -15.38 -3.75
CA ALA A 109 17.71 -14.91 -5.12
C ALA A 109 16.57 -13.86 -5.24
N ALA A 110 15.52 -13.96 -4.40
CA ALA A 110 14.45 -12.98 -4.35
C ALA A 110 14.94 -11.59 -3.92
N GLU A 111 15.84 -11.54 -2.93
CA GLU A 111 16.42 -10.29 -2.44
C GLU A 111 17.35 -9.65 -3.46
N LEU A 112 18.10 -10.47 -4.20
CA LEU A 112 19.00 -10.00 -5.24
C LEU A 112 18.22 -9.41 -6.42
N LEU A 113 17.11 -10.05 -6.82
CA LEU A 113 16.17 -9.48 -7.79
C LEU A 113 15.54 -8.18 -7.28
N ALA A 114 15.06 -8.17 -6.03
CA ALA A 114 14.44 -7.00 -5.43
C ALA A 114 15.40 -5.80 -5.36
N ALA A 115 16.64 -6.05 -4.91
CA ALA A 115 17.69 -5.04 -4.86
C ALA A 115 18.04 -4.51 -6.26
N ALA A 116 18.12 -5.37 -7.27
CA ALA A 116 18.34 -4.94 -8.64
C ALA A 116 17.20 -4.03 -9.12
N LEU A 117 15.95 -4.46 -8.98
CA LEU A 117 14.80 -3.67 -9.41
C LEU A 117 14.72 -2.31 -8.70
N LYS A 118 15.07 -2.25 -7.41
CA LYS A 118 15.18 -1.00 -6.64
C LYS A 118 16.30 -0.09 -7.16
N ASP A 119 17.52 -0.62 -7.29
CA ASP A 119 18.69 0.15 -7.73
C ASP A 119 18.55 0.74 -9.14
N TYR A 120 17.90 -0.01 -10.04
CA TYR A 120 17.55 0.47 -11.39
C TYR A 120 16.36 1.44 -11.40
N ARG A 121 15.74 1.72 -10.25
CA ARG A 121 14.49 2.47 -10.11
C ARG A 121 13.39 1.92 -11.03
N ARG A 122 13.38 0.60 -11.22
CA ARG A 122 12.46 -0.10 -12.11
C ARG A 122 11.15 -0.43 -11.41
N ALA A 123 11.20 -0.75 -10.11
CA ALA A 123 10.01 -1.04 -9.31
C ALA A 123 9.99 -0.18 -8.05
N LEU A 124 8.78 0.14 -7.59
CA LEU A 124 8.55 0.61 -6.22
C LEU A 124 8.40 -0.60 -5.30
N LEU A 125 9.25 -0.74 -4.30
CA LEU A 125 9.22 -1.83 -3.34
C LEU A 125 8.26 -1.52 -2.18
N VAL A 126 7.32 -2.41 -1.92
CA VAL A 126 6.28 -2.25 -0.89
C VAL A 126 6.25 -3.48 0.01
N GLY A 127 6.20 -3.28 1.32
CA GLY A 127 6.04 -4.36 2.31
C GLY A 127 7.05 -4.26 3.45
N GLU A 128 7.70 -5.38 3.78
CA GLU A 128 8.65 -5.46 4.90
C GLU A 128 10.10 -5.58 4.42
N THR A 129 11.06 -5.28 5.30
CA THR A 129 12.48 -5.56 5.03
C THR A 129 12.71 -7.06 4.80
N THR A 130 13.42 -7.40 3.72
CA THR A 130 13.68 -8.79 3.36
C THR A 130 14.64 -9.51 4.32
N TYR A 131 14.75 -10.83 4.20
CA TYR A 131 15.39 -11.70 5.20
C TYR A 131 16.88 -11.39 5.50
N GLY A 132 17.68 -10.99 4.51
CA GLY A 132 19.11 -10.73 4.60
C GLY A 132 20.02 -11.93 4.28
N LYS A 133 19.60 -12.86 3.41
CA LYS A 133 20.35 -14.06 3.00
C LYS A 133 20.98 -13.92 1.60
N ALA A 134 21.76 -12.87 1.37
CA ALA A 134 22.53 -12.73 0.13
C ALA A 134 23.90 -13.42 0.20
N THR A 135 23.92 -14.74 0.39
CA THR A 135 25.14 -15.55 0.34
C THR A 135 25.01 -16.71 -0.64
N MET A 136 26.10 -17.04 -1.33
CA MET A 136 26.16 -18.15 -2.28
C MET A 136 26.93 -19.31 -1.66
N GLN A 137 26.37 -20.50 -1.80
CA GLN A 137 26.99 -21.74 -1.31
C GLN A 137 27.48 -22.56 -2.49
N GLN A 138 28.66 -23.17 -2.34
CA GLN A 138 29.23 -24.10 -3.29
C GLN A 138 29.35 -25.48 -2.64
N GLY A 139 28.99 -26.51 -3.38
CA GLY A 139 29.15 -27.91 -2.99
C GLY A 139 30.56 -28.41 -3.32
N PHE A 140 31.23 -28.99 -2.32
CA PHE A 140 32.52 -29.65 -2.48
C PHE A 140 32.34 -31.14 -2.21
N THR A 141 32.62 -31.98 -3.21
CA THR A 141 32.56 -33.44 -3.06
C THR A 141 33.76 -33.90 -2.24
N LEU A 142 33.48 -34.57 -1.13
CA LEU A 142 34.49 -35.12 -0.22
C LEU A 142 34.96 -36.49 -0.71
N SER A 143 36.12 -36.95 -0.21
CA SER A 143 36.72 -38.24 -0.58
C SER A 143 35.85 -39.46 -0.25
N ASN A 144 34.88 -39.31 0.66
CA ASN A 144 33.90 -40.33 1.02
C ASN A 144 32.57 -40.22 0.25
N GLY A 145 32.48 -39.34 -0.75
CA GLY A 145 31.30 -39.15 -1.59
C GLY A 145 30.21 -38.23 -0.99
N HIS A 146 30.38 -37.72 0.24
CA HIS A 146 29.50 -36.70 0.80
C HIS A 146 29.76 -35.30 0.21
N ILE A 147 28.80 -34.39 0.33
CA ILE A 147 28.92 -33.01 -0.17
C ILE A 147 29.02 -32.04 1.02
N LEU A 148 30.09 -31.25 1.05
CA LEU A 148 30.21 -30.09 1.94
C LEU A 148 29.63 -28.86 1.24
N LEU A 149 28.55 -28.29 1.78
CA LEU A 149 28.03 -26.99 1.35
C LEU A 149 28.75 -25.90 2.13
N LEU A 150 29.55 -25.08 1.43
CA LEU A 150 30.31 -23.99 2.02
C LEU A 150 29.89 -22.67 1.40
N THR A 151 29.64 -21.66 2.23
CA THR A 151 29.42 -20.29 1.77
C THR A 151 30.71 -19.72 1.19
N THR A 152 30.70 -19.36 -0.09
CA THR A 152 31.90 -18.92 -0.83
C THR A 152 31.82 -17.48 -1.31
N ALA A 153 30.62 -16.88 -1.38
CA ALA A 153 30.47 -15.50 -1.79
C ALA A 153 29.34 -14.76 -1.03
N GLU A 154 29.47 -13.43 -0.97
CA GLU A 154 28.40 -12.51 -0.57
C GLU A 154 27.89 -11.75 -1.80
N GLY A 155 26.58 -11.58 -1.90
CA GLY A 155 25.92 -10.80 -2.95
C GLY A 155 25.71 -9.34 -2.55
N TYR A 156 25.88 -8.46 -3.52
CA TYR A 156 25.68 -7.02 -3.44
C TYR A 156 24.77 -6.57 -4.58
N SER A 157 23.95 -5.57 -4.30
CA SER A 157 23.12 -4.91 -5.31
C SER A 157 23.97 -4.22 -6.39
N PRO A 158 23.40 -3.86 -7.56
CA PRO A 158 24.12 -3.17 -8.64
C PRO A 158 24.84 -1.87 -8.21
N LEU A 159 24.30 -1.12 -7.25
CA LEU A 159 24.91 0.09 -6.67
C LEU A 159 25.89 -0.21 -5.53
N GLY A 160 26.13 -1.49 -5.21
CA GLY A 160 27.11 -1.93 -4.22
C GLY A 160 26.58 -2.01 -2.79
N ASN A 161 25.26 -1.89 -2.57
CA ASN A 161 24.66 -2.07 -1.25
C ASN A 161 24.78 -3.52 -0.78
N LYS A 162 25.19 -3.70 0.48
CA LYS A 162 25.30 -5.01 1.12
C LYS A 162 23.92 -5.50 1.56
N ILE A 163 23.53 -6.69 1.13
CA ILE A 163 22.22 -7.27 1.48
C ILE A 163 22.35 -8.29 2.62
N HIS A 164 23.48 -8.99 2.72
CA HIS A 164 23.64 -10.03 3.75
C HIS A 164 23.56 -9.42 5.17
N ARG A 165 22.64 -9.97 6.00
CA ARG A 165 22.27 -9.53 7.35
C ARG A 165 21.56 -8.17 7.45
N GLN A 166 21.27 -7.53 6.32
CA GLN A 166 20.57 -6.25 6.27
C GLN A 166 19.19 -6.40 5.61
N GLY A 167 19.10 -7.26 4.59
CA GLY A 167 17.95 -7.32 3.71
C GLY A 167 17.93 -6.16 2.73
N VAL A 168 16.83 -6.07 1.99
CA VAL A 168 16.48 -4.96 1.12
C VAL A 168 15.33 -4.23 1.81
N GLU A 169 15.54 -2.94 2.08
CA GLU A 169 14.54 -2.09 2.69
C GLU A 169 13.55 -1.60 1.61
N PRO A 170 12.24 -1.79 1.80
CA PRO A 170 11.24 -1.35 0.84
C PRO A 170 11.15 0.18 0.80
N ASP A 171 10.69 0.73 -0.32
CA ASP A 171 10.45 2.17 -0.50
C ASP A 171 9.23 2.66 0.29
N LEU A 172 8.28 1.76 0.53
CA LEU A 172 7.13 1.97 1.40
C LEU A 172 6.98 0.79 2.35
N LYS A 173 7.16 1.04 3.64
CA LYS A 173 6.98 0.05 4.69
C LYS A 173 5.51 -0.08 5.05
N VAL A 174 4.98 -1.28 4.89
CA VAL A 174 3.65 -1.70 5.36
C VAL A 174 3.74 -3.15 5.79
N LYS A 175 2.77 -3.66 6.56
CA LYS A 175 2.79 -5.08 6.92
C LYS A 175 2.59 -5.96 5.69
N ALA A 176 3.12 -7.17 5.74
CA ALA A 176 3.01 -8.11 4.63
C ALA A 176 1.55 -8.35 4.21
N GLU A 177 0.61 -8.43 5.15
CA GLU A 177 -0.82 -8.61 4.87
C GLU A 177 -1.47 -7.40 4.17
N GLU A 178 -0.97 -6.19 4.40
CA GLU A 178 -1.50 -4.92 3.84
C GLU A 178 -0.86 -4.59 2.47
N ALA A 179 0.26 -5.25 2.11
CA ALA A 179 1.09 -4.85 0.98
C ALA A 179 0.37 -4.88 -0.38
N LEU A 180 -0.51 -5.86 -0.61
CA LEU A 180 -1.26 -5.95 -1.87
C LEU A 180 -2.28 -4.82 -2.00
N ASP A 181 -3.00 -4.52 -0.92
CA ASP A 181 -4.00 -3.46 -0.95
C ASP A 181 -3.34 -2.07 -0.98
N ALA A 182 -2.21 -1.91 -0.31
CA ALA A 182 -1.37 -0.72 -0.46
C ALA A 182 -0.90 -0.54 -1.91
N ALA A 183 -0.43 -1.60 -2.57
CA ALA A 183 -0.04 -1.54 -3.99
C ALA A 183 -1.20 -1.18 -4.91
N ARG A 184 -2.39 -1.75 -4.67
CA ARG A 184 -3.61 -1.40 -5.43
C ARG A 184 -4.01 0.05 -5.24
N LEU A 185 -3.88 0.61 -4.03
CA LEU A 185 -4.08 2.05 -3.81
C LEU A 185 -3.07 2.90 -4.58
N LEU A 186 -1.79 2.53 -4.57
CA LEU A 186 -0.72 3.26 -5.27
C LEU A 186 -0.88 3.26 -6.80
N LEU A 187 -1.49 2.20 -7.33
CA LEU A 187 -1.79 2.05 -8.76
C LEU A 187 -3.17 2.64 -9.14
N SER A 188 -4.01 2.94 -8.15
CA SER A 188 -5.36 3.46 -8.38
C SER A 188 -5.35 4.70 -9.27
N GLN A 189 -6.30 4.76 -10.18
CA GLN A 189 -6.52 5.93 -11.01
C GLN A 189 -7.70 6.71 -10.47
N PRO A 190 -7.55 8.04 -10.31
CA PRO A 190 -8.67 8.93 -10.06
C PRO A 190 -9.89 8.67 -10.92
N VAL A 191 -11.04 8.46 -10.31
CA VAL A 191 -12.30 8.67 -11.02
C VAL A 191 -12.48 10.17 -11.23
N GLY A 192 -12.76 10.61 -12.46
CA GLY A 192 -12.79 12.04 -12.80
C GLY A 192 -13.64 12.87 -11.82
N GLY A 193 -12.98 13.76 -11.08
CA GLY A 193 -13.61 14.66 -10.11
C GLY A 193 -13.64 14.18 -8.65
N SER A 194 -13.08 13.02 -8.29
CA SER A 194 -12.89 12.64 -6.87
C SER A 194 -11.72 13.42 -6.24
N SER A 195 -11.69 13.50 -4.91
CA SER A 195 -10.54 14.06 -4.17
C SER A 195 -9.41 13.05 -4.13
N HIS A 196 -8.16 13.53 -4.19
CA HIS A 196 -6.98 12.68 -4.25
C HIS A 196 -5.90 13.10 -3.27
N ALA A 197 -5.13 12.13 -2.80
CA ALA A 197 -3.90 12.39 -2.08
C ALA A 197 -2.69 12.08 -2.96
N TYR A 198 -1.66 12.88 -2.81
CA TYR A 198 -0.33 12.60 -3.29
C TYR A 198 0.57 12.29 -2.11
N ILE A 199 1.31 11.21 -2.26
CA ILE A 199 2.36 10.82 -1.34
C ILE A 199 3.68 10.79 -2.10
N THR A 200 4.76 11.18 -1.44
CA THR A 200 6.11 11.07 -1.99
C THR A 200 6.85 9.96 -1.27
N VAL A 201 7.24 8.94 -2.02
CA VAL A 201 8.08 7.81 -1.60
C VAL A 201 9.43 7.90 -2.33
N GLU A 202 10.43 7.11 -1.92
CA GLU A 202 11.78 7.13 -2.53
C GLU A 202 11.73 6.91 -4.05
N GLY A 203 10.76 6.12 -4.54
CA GLY A 203 10.53 5.83 -5.94
C GLY A 203 9.71 6.87 -6.74
N GLY A 204 9.15 7.91 -6.11
CA GLY A 204 8.41 8.96 -6.81
C GLY A 204 7.16 9.46 -6.09
N LYS A 205 6.35 10.23 -6.83
CA LYS A 205 5.06 10.76 -6.36
C LYS A 205 3.95 9.82 -6.81
N CYS A 206 3.18 9.29 -5.87
CA CYS A 206 2.04 8.40 -6.13
C CYS A 206 0.74 9.15 -5.88
N LEU A 207 -0.29 8.84 -6.68
CA LEU A 207 -1.62 9.41 -6.58
C LEU A 207 -2.57 8.37 -5.99
N ILE A 208 -3.37 8.77 -5.00
CA ILE A 208 -4.29 7.90 -4.26
C ILE A 208 -5.71 8.44 -4.41
N ASP A 209 -6.64 7.62 -4.88
CA ASP A 209 -8.07 7.93 -4.84
C ASP A 209 -8.59 7.83 -3.40
N LEU A 210 -8.98 8.99 -2.83
CA LEU A 210 -9.50 9.04 -1.46
C LEU A 210 -10.87 8.38 -1.31
N THR A 211 -11.64 8.24 -2.40
CA THR A 211 -12.89 7.47 -2.38
C THR A 211 -12.59 6.00 -2.11
N LEU A 212 -11.61 5.45 -2.83
CA LEU A 212 -11.18 4.07 -2.68
C LEU A 212 -10.54 3.85 -1.30
N ALA A 213 -9.67 4.78 -0.89
CA ALA A 213 -8.97 4.73 0.39
C ALA A 213 -9.91 4.79 1.62
N ARG A 214 -11.12 5.33 1.48
CA ARG A 214 -12.16 5.36 2.53
C ARG A 214 -13.03 4.09 2.57
N SER A 215 -12.90 3.18 1.62
CA SER A 215 -13.67 1.94 1.62
C SER A 215 -13.18 0.97 2.71
N ASP A 216 -14.05 0.05 3.15
CA ASP A 216 -13.72 -0.94 4.17
C ASP A 216 -12.49 -1.80 3.79
N GLU A 217 -12.31 -2.07 2.49
CA GLU A 217 -11.19 -2.86 1.96
C GLU A 217 -9.84 -2.16 2.16
N PHE A 218 -9.79 -0.85 2.02
CA PHE A 218 -8.54 -0.09 1.92
C PHE A 218 -8.24 0.79 3.13
N TRP A 219 -9.16 0.86 4.10
CA TRP A 219 -9.06 1.74 5.25
C TRP A 219 -7.75 1.57 6.03
N GLU A 220 -7.44 0.34 6.44
CA GLU A 220 -6.23 0.03 7.22
C GLU A 220 -4.96 0.27 6.39
N SER A 221 -4.95 -0.14 5.13
CA SER A 221 -3.81 0.05 4.21
C SER A 221 -3.52 1.54 3.99
N TRP A 222 -4.54 2.37 3.80
CA TRP A 222 -4.35 3.82 3.64
C TRP A 222 -3.77 4.46 4.89
N LEU A 223 -4.28 4.09 6.07
CA LEU A 223 -3.73 4.56 7.33
C LEU A 223 -2.27 4.12 7.52
N SER A 224 -1.98 2.85 7.25
CA SER A 224 -0.64 2.27 7.33
C SER A 224 0.33 3.01 6.41
N ILE A 225 -0.06 3.27 5.16
CA ILE A 225 0.73 4.09 4.22
C ILE A 225 1.10 5.43 4.86
N THR A 226 0.11 6.21 5.28
CA THR A 226 0.35 7.59 5.76
C THR A 226 1.19 7.65 7.04
N GLN A 227 1.07 6.65 7.91
CA GLN A 227 1.87 6.56 9.14
C GLN A 227 3.33 6.18 8.88
N ASN A 228 3.59 5.38 7.84
CA ASN A 228 4.92 4.87 7.50
C ASN A 228 5.68 5.71 6.45
N LEU A 229 5.09 6.81 5.95
CA LEU A 229 5.84 7.76 5.13
C LEU A 229 6.94 8.41 5.97
N ASP A 230 8.18 8.44 5.49
CA ASP A 230 9.30 9.11 6.16
C ASP A 230 9.26 10.65 5.99
N SER A 231 8.64 11.13 4.91
CA SER A 231 8.49 12.56 4.62
C SER A 231 7.20 13.15 5.20
N MET A 232 7.24 14.42 5.62
CA MET A 232 6.13 15.12 6.29
C MET A 232 5.01 15.60 5.34
N ALA A 233 5.10 15.38 4.03
CA ALA A 233 4.17 15.97 3.07
C ALA A 233 3.28 14.91 2.42
N VAL A 234 2.09 14.72 2.98
CA VAL A 234 0.94 14.20 2.22
C VAL A 234 0.20 15.43 1.69
N GLU A 235 0.20 15.61 0.38
CA GLU A 235 -0.50 16.71 -0.30
C GLU A 235 -1.84 16.17 -0.79
N CYS A 236 -2.96 16.76 -0.40
CA CYS A 236 -4.28 16.33 -0.83
C CYS A 236 -4.90 17.38 -1.75
N ASP A 237 -5.11 17.04 -3.02
CA ASP A 237 -5.90 17.86 -3.93
C ASP A 237 -7.38 17.58 -3.70
N ILE A 238 -8.08 18.60 -3.19
CA ILE A 238 -9.49 18.50 -2.84
C ILE A 238 -10.32 18.90 -4.05
N ALA A 239 -10.97 17.93 -4.70
CA ALA A 239 -11.77 18.20 -5.89
C ALA A 239 -13.00 19.06 -5.58
N SER A 240 -13.64 18.86 -4.42
CA SER A 240 -14.79 19.65 -3.96
C SER A 240 -14.45 21.13 -3.74
N ALA A 241 -13.20 21.43 -3.39
CA ALA A 241 -12.79 22.75 -2.90
C ALA A 241 -11.71 23.43 -3.76
N MET A 242 -11.33 22.82 -4.90
CA MET A 242 -10.35 23.32 -5.88
C MET A 242 -9.06 23.89 -5.26
N HIS A 243 -8.58 23.29 -4.17
CA HIS A 243 -7.32 23.67 -3.51
C HIS A 243 -6.58 22.44 -2.97
N THR A 244 -5.31 22.64 -2.65
CA THR A 244 -4.43 21.61 -2.07
C THR A 244 -4.31 21.82 -0.56
N VAL A 245 -4.50 20.75 0.21
CA VAL A 245 -4.24 20.69 1.66
C VAL A 245 -2.94 19.94 1.89
N ILE A 246 -2.07 20.42 2.77
CA ILE A 246 -0.83 19.71 3.15
C ILE A 246 -1.00 19.21 4.59
N LEU A 247 -0.99 17.89 4.77
CA LEU A 247 -1.16 17.29 6.09
C LEU A 247 0.16 17.30 6.86
N SER A 248 0.15 17.86 8.05
CA SER A 248 1.29 17.78 8.97
C SER A 248 1.34 16.42 9.68
N ARG A 249 2.45 16.13 10.37
CA ARG A 249 2.53 14.94 11.25
C ARG A 249 1.48 14.94 12.37
N ALA A 250 1.10 16.12 12.86
CA ALA A 250 0.02 16.22 13.84
C ALA A 250 -1.33 15.87 13.23
N ASP A 251 -1.56 16.21 11.96
CA ASP A 251 -2.78 15.86 11.24
C ASP A 251 -2.83 14.36 10.95
N ILE A 252 -1.72 13.76 10.51
CA ILE A 252 -1.60 12.30 10.33
C ILE A 252 -1.84 11.57 11.67
N ALA A 253 -1.28 12.08 12.78
CA ALA A 253 -1.48 11.50 14.11
C ALA A 253 -2.94 11.59 14.59
N ARG A 254 -3.70 12.61 14.16
CA ARG A 254 -5.15 12.71 14.40
C ARG A 254 -5.98 11.77 13.55
N ARG A 255 -5.39 11.16 12.51
CA ARG A 255 -5.97 10.17 11.60
C ARG A 255 -7.10 10.68 10.72
N TRP A 256 -8.14 11.29 11.27
CA TRP A 256 -9.28 11.75 10.47
C TRP A 256 -8.89 12.70 9.32
N PRO A 257 -7.87 13.59 9.41
CA PRO A 257 -7.48 14.45 8.29
C PRO A 257 -6.90 13.67 7.10
N VAL A 258 -6.39 12.46 7.34
CA VAL A 258 -5.89 11.57 6.28
C VAL A 258 -7.02 11.08 5.39
N PHE A 259 -8.19 10.82 5.99
CA PHE A 259 -9.37 10.38 5.26
C PHE A 259 -10.18 11.56 4.77
N TYR A 260 -10.35 12.59 5.59
CA TYR A 260 -11.24 13.73 5.35
C TYR A 260 -10.48 15.06 5.40
N PRO A 261 -9.50 15.27 4.50
CA PRO A 261 -8.63 16.44 4.52
C PRO A 261 -9.37 17.78 4.30
N ASP A 262 -10.57 17.74 3.74
CA ASP A 262 -11.43 18.90 3.48
C ASP A 262 -12.44 19.19 4.59
N TYR A 263 -12.44 18.39 5.67
CA TYR A 263 -13.41 18.53 6.75
C TYR A 263 -12.88 19.47 7.82
N ARG A 264 -13.77 20.30 8.37
CA ARG A 264 -13.46 21.06 9.58
C ARG A 264 -13.83 20.26 10.83
N LEU A 265 -12.99 20.35 11.85
CA LEU A 265 -13.37 19.87 13.18
C LEU A 265 -14.45 20.78 13.78
N ALA A 266 -15.63 20.22 14.04
CA ALA A 266 -16.77 20.93 14.63
C ALA A 266 -16.87 20.75 16.14
N GLY A 267 -16.30 19.69 16.70
CA GLY A 267 -16.28 19.45 18.14
C GLY A 267 -15.60 18.14 18.53
N GLU A 268 -15.15 18.08 19.78
CA GLU A 268 -14.62 16.87 20.40
C GLU A 268 -15.33 16.64 21.73
N TYR A 269 -15.89 15.45 21.90
CA TYR A 269 -16.63 15.03 23.08
C TYR A 269 -15.93 13.84 23.72
N HIS A 270 -15.79 13.87 25.05
CA HIS A 270 -15.01 12.90 25.81
C HIS A 270 -15.83 12.30 26.95
N ASN A 271 -15.43 11.11 27.40
CA ASN A 271 -16.06 10.39 28.50
C ASN A 271 -17.56 10.13 28.26
N LEU A 272 -17.92 9.84 27.01
CA LEU A 272 -19.29 9.52 26.65
C LEU A 272 -19.69 8.13 27.18
N ASP A 273 -20.92 8.04 27.67
CA ASP A 273 -21.54 6.78 28.11
C ASP A 273 -22.18 6.08 26.91
N ARG A 274 -21.78 4.83 26.67
CA ARG A 274 -22.31 4.01 25.56
C ARG A 274 -23.79 3.67 25.74
N ALA A 275 -24.32 3.74 26.96
CA ALA A 275 -25.71 3.44 27.27
C ALA A 275 -26.66 4.63 27.06
N GLN A 276 -26.14 5.80 26.69
CA GLN A 276 -26.92 7.03 26.60
C GLN A 276 -26.85 7.63 25.19
N ALA A 277 -27.97 8.19 24.75
CA ALA A 277 -28.00 8.99 23.53
C ALA A 277 -27.11 10.24 23.72
N VAL A 278 -26.32 10.57 22.70
CA VAL A 278 -25.37 11.67 22.75
C VAL A 278 -26.03 12.93 22.21
N SER A 279 -26.14 13.96 23.04
CA SER A 279 -26.65 15.27 22.59
C SER A 279 -25.49 16.18 22.19
N LEU A 280 -25.47 16.60 20.93
CA LEU A 280 -24.42 17.42 20.32
C LEU A 280 -25.03 18.76 19.91
N GLU A 281 -24.34 19.85 20.19
CA GLU A 281 -24.70 21.17 19.68
C GLU A 281 -23.92 21.43 18.39
N ILE A 282 -24.61 21.39 17.25
CA ILE A 282 -24.00 21.66 15.95
C ILE A 282 -24.57 22.96 15.39
N ASN A 283 -23.81 24.03 15.54
CA ASN A 283 -24.17 25.33 15.01
C ASN A 283 -24.20 25.31 13.48
N GLY A 284 -25.32 25.73 12.88
CA GLY A 284 -25.46 25.94 11.43
C GLY A 284 -26.13 24.82 10.64
N LEU A 285 -26.86 23.90 11.28
CA LEU A 285 -27.65 22.90 10.55
C LEU A 285 -28.83 23.53 9.80
N PRO A 286 -29.17 23.04 8.58
CA PRO A 286 -30.30 23.56 7.82
C PRO A 286 -31.65 23.05 8.36
N ASP A 287 -32.72 23.82 8.14
CA ASP A 287 -34.06 23.59 8.71
C ASP A 287 -34.76 22.30 8.20
N ASN A 288 -34.29 21.70 7.10
CA ASN A 288 -34.90 20.56 6.38
C ASN A 288 -34.35 19.18 6.78
N TRP A 289 -34.34 18.86 8.08
CA TRP A 289 -33.62 17.72 8.68
C TRP A 289 -33.81 16.33 8.03
N ALA A 290 -34.97 16.02 7.46
CA ALA A 290 -35.24 14.72 6.82
C ALA A 290 -34.35 14.48 5.58
N GLU A 291 -33.93 15.55 4.91
CA GLU A 291 -32.97 15.53 3.79
C GLU A 291 -31.51 15.53 4.28
N VAL A 292 -31.27 15.84 5.56
CA VAL A 292 -29.93 15.96 6.15
C VAL A 292 -29.48 14.67 6.82
N LYS A 293 -30.39 13.75 7.22
CA LYS A 293 -29.99 12.46 7.81
C LYS A 293 -29.06 11.66 6.88
N SER A 294 -29.34 11.67 5.58
CA SER A 294 -28.48 11.04 4.56
C SER A 294 -27.13 11.75 4.36
N ALA A 295 -26.98 12.97 4.88
CA ALA A 295 -25.72 13.72 4.85
C ALA A 295 -24.85 13.45 6.08
N PHE A 296 -25.31 12.62 7.03
CA PHE A 296 -24.52 12.18 8.17
C PHE A 296 -24.06 10.74 8.03
N GLU A 297 -22.84 10.48 8.46
CA GLU A 297 -22.27 9.16 8.60
C GLU A 297 -21.65 9.04 10.00
N LEU A 298 -21.88 7.92 10.67
CA LEU A 298 -21.19 7.59 11.91
C LEU A 298 -20.27 6.41 11.63
N LEU A 299 -19.00 6.54 11.95
CA LEU A 299 -18.03 5.46 11.77
C LEU A 299 -17.12 5.29 12.98
N ASP A 300 -16.64 4.05 13.16
CA ASP A 300 -15.56 3.74 14.09
C ASP A 300 -14.25 4.33 13.57
N GLY A 301 -13.63 5.23 14.32
CA GLY A 301 -12.41 5.92 13.90
C GLY A 301 -11.18 5.01 13.83
N GLN A 302 -11.24 3.82 14.41
CA GLN A 302 -10.21 2.80 14.29
C GLN A 302 -10.37 2.01 13.01
N SER A 303 -11.49 1.30 12.85
CA SER A 303 -11.69 0.31 11.78
C SER A 303 -12.30 0.88 10.50
N GLY A 304 -12.87 2.09 10.56
CA GLY A 304 -13.65 2.65 9.46
C GLY A 304 -15.05 2.07 9.33
N GLU A 305 -15.47 1.16 10.23
CA GLU A 305 -16.78 0.51 10.19
C GLU A 305 -17.91 1.53 10.32
N ARG A 306 -18.88 1.47 9.41
CA ARG A 306 -20.06 2.35 9.42
C ARG A 306 -21.10 1.82 10.40
N ILE A 307 -21.45 2.66 11.37
CA ILE A 307 -22.40 2.32 12.42
C ILE A 307 -23.76 2.91 12.06
N PRO A 308 -24.81 2.09 11.90
CA PRO A 308 -26.17 2.60 11.75
C PRO A 308 -26.59 3.39 12.98
N PHE A 309 -27.27 4.52 12.77
CA PHE A 309 -27.73 5.40 13.84
C PHE A 309 -29.05 6.07 13.49
N ASP A 310 -29.73 6.53 14.53
CA ASP A 310 -30.80 7.50 14.46
C ASP A 310 -30.32 8.87 14.96
N ILE A 311 -30.93 9.91 14.40
CA ILE A 311 -30.65 11.29 14.74
C ILE A 311 -31.98 12.01 14.93
N ALA A 312 -32.13 12.71 16.05
CA ALA A 312 -33.24 13.61 16.30
C ALA A 312 -32.71 15.05 16.38
N VAL A 313 -33.36 15.99 15.71
CA VAL A 313 -32.96 17.40 15.71
C VAL A 313 -33.91 18.21 16.58
N GLN A 314 -33.37 19.04 17.47
CA GLN A 314 -34.12 19.97 18.31
C GLN A 314 -33.43 21.33 18.29
N GLY A 315 -33.97 22.27 17.50
CA GLY A 315 -33.33 23.58 17.30
C GLY A 315 -31.95 23.43 16.64
N THR A 316 -30.90 23.89 17.32
CA THR A 316 -29.50 23.77 16.87
C THR A 316 -28.79 22.52 17.42
N SER A 317 -29.50 21.69 18.17
CA SER A 317 -28.95 20.49 18.79
C SER A 317 -29.40 19.25 18.05
N ILE A 318 -28.53 18.25 17.98
CA ILE A 318 -28.85 16.91 17.52
C ILE A 318 -28.68 15.92 18.66
N THR A 319 -29.54 14.92 18.70
CA THR A 319 -29.40 13.76 19.57
C THR A 319 -29.08 12.57 18.69
N LEU A 320 -27.91 12.00 18.87
CA LEU A 320 -27.40 10.83 18.16
C LEU A 320 -27.69 9.57 18.99
N GLU A 321 -28.33 8.58 18.38
CA GLU A 321 -28.63 7.28 18.98
C GLU A 321 -28.12 6.15 18.07
N PRO A 322 -26.99 5.51 18.40
CA PRO A 322 -26.49 4.35 17.66
C PRO A 322 -27.48 3.18 17.71
N LEU A 323 -27.72 2.53 16.57
CA LEU A 323 -28.64 1.39 16.46
C LEU A 323 -27.95 0.03 16.68
N GLY A 324 -26.62 0.04 16.88
CA GLY A 324 -25.80 -1.14 17.13
C GLY A 324 -24.82 -0.93 18.28
N PRO A 325 -24.17 -2.00 18.76
CA PRO A 325 -23.18 -1.90 19.83
C PRO A 325 -21.98 -1.09 19.37
N LEU A 326 -21.60 -0.11 20.18
CA LEU A 326 -20.33 0.59 20.03
C LEU A 326 -19.25 -0.26 20.70
N ASN A 327 -18.28 -0.76 19.94
CA ASN A 327 -17.15 -1.57 20.42
C ASN A 327 -15.83 -0.78 20.53
N GLY A 328 -15.51 0.11 19.58
CA GLY A 328 -14.34 0.99 19.64
C GLY A 328 -14.41 2.10 20.68
N GLN A 329 -13.32 2.86 20.81
CA GLN A 329 -13.17 3.96 21.78
C GLN A 329 -13.44 5.35 21.17
N GLU A 330 -13.25 5.51 19.87
CA GLU A 330 -13.40 6.77 19.16
C GLU A 330 -14.27 6.57 17.92
N TYR A 331 -15.27 7.44 17.74
CA TYR A 331 -16.16 7.46 16.58
C TYR A 331 -16.16 8.84 15.96
N TRP A 332 -16.32 8.88 14.64
CA TRP A 332 -16.40 10.11 13.88
C TRP A 332 -17.82 10.26 13.35
N LEU A 333 -18.51 11.30 13.81
CA LEU A 333 -19.76 11.74 13.19
C LEU A 333 -19.40 12.75 12.10
N LEU A 334 -19.54 12.31 10.85
CA LEU A 334 -19.29 13.09 9.66
C LEU A 334 -20.57 13.78 9.20
N TRP A 335 -20.42 15.01 8.75
CA TRP A 335 -21.43 15.73 8.00
C TRP A 335 -20.86 16.13 6.64
N HIS A 336 -21.41 15.57 5.57
CA HIS A 336 -20.94 15.76 4.20
C HIS A 336 -21.41 17.07 3.54
N GLY A 337 -22.21 17.88 4.24
CA GLY A 337 -22.82 19.10 3.71
C GLY A 337 -24.19 18.86 3.05
N VAL A 338 -24.77 19.92 2.47
CA VAL A 338 -26.09 19.87 1.80
C VAL A 338 -25.90 19.56 0.30
N PRO A 339 -26.72 18.68 -0.32
CA PRO A 339 -26.65 18.42 -1.75
C PRO A 339 -26.79 19.71 -2.58
N PHE A 340 -26.02 19.82 -3.67
CA PHE A 340 -25.93 21.04 -4.51
C PHE A 340 -27.29 21.61 -4.96
N ALA A 341 -28.33 20.77 -5.12
CA ALA A 341 -29.68 21.19 -5.50
C ALA A 341 -30.36 22.12 -4.47
N HIS A 342 -29.88 22.13 -3.22
CA HIS A 342 -30.45 22.88 -2.09
C HIS A 342 -29.40 23.71 -1.34
N ALA A 343 -28.18 23.84 -1.89
CA ALA A 343 -27.10 24.57 -1.24
C ALA A 343 -27.35 26.10 -1.27
N PRO A 344 -27.20 26.81 -0.14
CA PRO A 344 -27.18 28.27 -0.14
C PRO A 344 -26.00 28.80 -0.97
N SER A 345 -25.99 30.11 -1.27
CA SER A 345 -24.93 30.75 -2.07
C SER A 345 -23.52 30.63 -1.47
N ASP A 346 -23.42 30.30 -0.19
CA ASP A 346 -22.18 29.98 0.54
C ASP A 346 -22.44 28.76 1.44
N PRO A 347 -22.27 27.52 0.93
CA PRO A 347 -22.52 26.32 1.72
C PRO A 347 -21.46 26.15 2.80
N LEU A 348 -21.89 25.83 4.02
CA LEU A 348 -20.97 25.47 5.10
C LEU A 348 -20.10 24.27 4.67
N PRO A 349 -18.79 24.29 4.95
CA PRO A 349 -17.91 23.19 4.60
C PRO A 349 -18.27 21.93 5.40
N PRO A 350 -17.99 20.73 4.83
CA PRO A 350 -18.20 19.47 5.52
C PRO A 350 -17.44 19.46 6.85
N ALA A 351 -17.98 18.73 7.82
CA ALA A 351 -17.52 18.80 9.19
C ALA A 351 -17.46 17.43 9.85
N ILE A 352 -16.59 17.32 10.84
CA ILE A 352 -16.39 16.11 11.65
C ILE A 352 -16.54 16.45 13.14
N VAL A 353 -17.25 15.60 13.87
CA VAL A 353 -17.32 15.62 15.33
C VAL A 353 -16.69 14.33 15.85
N ILE A 354 -15.75 14.45 16.79
CA ILE A 354 -15.08 13.31 17.39
C ILE A 354 -15.78 12.93 18.70
N LEU A 355 -16.19 11.67 18.81
CA LEU A 355 -16.90 11.12 19.96
C LEU A 355 -16.02 10.07 20.63
N ARG A 356 -15.56 10.34 21.85
CA ARG A 356 -14.74 9.41 22.64
C ARG A 356 -15.51 8.85 23.82
N TYR A 357 -15.68 7.53 23.80
CA TYR A 357 -16.38 6.79 24.84
C TYR A 357 -15.41 6.33 25.91
N SER A 358 -15.84 6.37 27.17
CA SER A 358 -15.10 5.74 28.25
C SER A 358 -15.10 4.22 28.07
N ASN A 359 -14.06 3.57 28.61
CA ASN A 359 -13.99 2.11 28.76
C ASN A 359 -15.05 1.59 29.71
#